data_AF-A0A845S1X5-F1
#
_entry.id   AF-A0A845S1X5-F1
#
_cell.length_a   1.000
_cell.length_b   1.000
_cell.length_c   1.000
_cell.angle_alpha   90.00
_cell.angle_beta   90.00
_cell.angle_gamma   90.00
#
_symmetry.space_group_name_H-M   'P 1'
#
loop_
_entity.id
_entity.type
_entity.pdbx_description
1 polymer ?
#
loop_
_entity_poly.entity_id
_entity_poly.type
_entity_poly.pdbx_seq_one_letter_code
_entity_poly.pdbx_strand_id
1 'polypeptide(L)'
;MKTNAINPVSFIGCADGRWGVQSIKTIIGESLTSTNYIEVYPTHNPLQESKSATWTLRGTTTHVRYTERSEVDELKTRQPQLNRPEATYAALIPIRKNEQWWEMSQDERRNIFEKESGHISISMKYLPAIARRLYHCRELGEP
;
A
#
# COMPACT_ATOMS: atom_id res chain seq x y z
N MET A 1 21.19 -2.62 19.13
CA MET A 1 20.66 -2.89 17.77
C MET A 1 19.21 -2.44 17.74
N LYS A 2 18.84 -1.45 16.91
CA LYS A 2 17.42 -1.09 16.73
C LYS A 2 16.79 -2.20 15.90
N THR A 3 15.97 -3.03 16.52
CA THR A 3 15.14 -4.02 15.83
C THR A 3 14.27 -3.26 14.82
N ASN A 4 14.50 -3.52 13.54
CA ASN A 4 13.69 -2.98 12.46
C ASN A 4 12.28 -3.54 12.62
N ALA A 5 11.35 -2.77 13.17
CA ALA A 5 9.98 -3.21 13.37
C ALA A 5 9.30 -3.38 12.00
N ILE A 6 9.20 -4.62 11.55
CA ILE A 6 8.30 -5.01 10.47
C ILE A 6 6.89 -4.89 11.03
N ASN A 7 6.07 -4.00 10.47
CA ASN A 7 4.67 -3.91 10.86
C ASN A 7 3.81 -4.67 9.83
N PRO A 8 3.30 -5.87 10.18
CA PRO A 8 2.43 -6.64 9.30
C PRO A 8 1.05 -5.99 9.16
N VAL A 9 0.39 -6.27 8.04
CA VAL A 9 -1.02 -5.93 7.81
C VAL A 9 -1.70 -7.04 7.00
N SER A 10 -2.99 -7.25 7.27
CA SER A 10 -3.90 -8.00 6.41
C SER A 10 -5.10 -7.14 6.05
N PHE A 11 -5.43 -7.09 4.76
CA PHE A 11 -6.66 -6.54 4.21
C PHE A 11 -7.55 -7.72 3.83
N ILE A 12 -8.76 -7.76 4.37
CA ILE A 12 -9.70 -8.87 4.16
C ILE A 12 -10.96 -8.33 3.51
N GLY A 13 -11.30 -8.83 2.33
CA GLY A 13 -12.62 -8.65 1.75
C GLY A 13 -13.63 -9.53 2.49
N CYS A 14 -14.69 -8.93 3.03
CA CYS A 14 -15.64 -9.60 3.91
C CYS A 14 -17.09 -9.08 3.76
N ALA A 15 -18.03 -9.81 4.36
CA ALA A 15 -19.45 -9.44 4.39
C ALA A 15 -19.73 -8.23 5.29
N ASP A 16 -18.86 -7.95 6.25
CA ASP A 16 -18.96 -6.85 7.20
C ASP A 16 -17.55 -6.42 7.68
N GLY A 17 -17.26 -5.13 7.67
CA GLY A 17 -15.92 -4.63 8.00
C GLY A 17 -15.88 -3.12 8.12
N ARG A 18 -14.73 -2.60 8.56
CA ARG A 18 -14.54 -1.18 8.82
C ARG A 18 -14.80 -0.27 7.60
N TRP A 19 -14.49 -0.72 6.39
CA TRP A 19 -14.59 0.10 5.17
C TRP A 19 -15.62 -0.49 4.21
N GLY A 20 -16.72 0.24 3.94
CA GLY A 20 -17.67 -0.13 2.90
C GLY A 20 -17.09 0.05 1.50
N VAL A 21 -17.20 -0.96 0.65
CA VAL A 21 -16.69 -0.93 -0.73
C VAL A 21 -17.67 -0.17 -1.63
N GLN A 22 -17.20 0.95 -2.17
CA GLN A 22 -17.98 1.75 -3.14
C GLN A 22 -17.86 1.17 -4.57
N SER A 23 -16.68 0.71 -4.95
CA SER A 23 -16.42 0.12 -6.27
C SER A 23 -15.13 -0.68 -6.26
N ILE A 24 -15.07 -1.75 -7.07
CA ILE A 24 -13.85 -2.47 -7.41
C ILE A 24 -13.67 -2.36 -8.91
N LYS A 25 -12.51 -1.86 -9.35
CA LYS A 25 -12.19 -1.71 -10.77
C LYS A 25 -10.84 -2.33 -11.07
N THR A 26 -10.86 -3.35 -11.91
CA THR A 26 -9.66 -3.98 -12.45
C THR A 26 -9.13 -3.13 -13.59
N ILE A 27 -7.87 -2.71 -13.49
CA ILE A 27 -7.20 -1.93 -14.54
C ILE A 27 -6.42 -2.86 -15.46
N ILE A 28 -5.62 -3.78 -14.89
CA ILE A 28 -4.83 -4.76 -15.61
C ILE A 28 -4.78 -6.05 -14.77
N GLY A 29 -4.90 -7.21 -15.42
CA GLY A 29 -4.72 -8.53 -14.79
C GLY A 29 -6.00 -9.10 -14.19
N GLU A 30 -5.83 -9.99 -13.22
CA GLU A 30 -6.92 -10.67 -12.54
C GLU A 30 -7.66 -9.73 -11.58
N SER A 31 -8.99 -9.89 -11.51
CA SER A 31 -9.83 -9.11 -10.60
C SER A 31 -9.84 -9.72 -9.20
N LEU A 32 -9.93 -8.88 -8.18
CA LEU A 32 -10.39 -9.32 -6.86
C LEU A 32 -11.88 -9.67 -6.93
N THR A 33 -12.28 -10.72 -6.21
CA THR A 33 -13.70 -11.07 -6.06
C THR A 33 -14.46 -9.93 -5.37
N SER A 34 -15.67 -9.66 -5.86
CA SER A 34 -16.54 -8.64 -5.28
C SER A 34 -16.79 -8.88 -3.80
N THR A 35 -16.79 -7.81 -3.00
CA THR A 35 -17.04 -7.86 -1.56
C THR A 35 -17.67 -6.55 -1.09
N ASN A 36 -18.45 -6.59 -0.02
CA ASN A 36 -19.19 -5.42 0.46
C ASN A 36 -18.34 -4.55 1.40
N TYR A 37 -17.39 -5.17 2.11
CA TYR A 37 -16.55 -4.48 3.08
C TYR A 37 -15.11 -4.96 3.03
N ILE A 38 -14.21 -4.12 3.54
CA ILE A 38 -12.82 -4.46 3.82
C ILE A 38 -12.55 -4.24 5.30
N GLU A 39 -12.04 -5.27 5.96
CA GLU A 39 -11.47 -5.17 7.31
C GLU A 39 -9.93 -5.12 7.25
N VAL A 40 -9.31 -4.42 8.20
CA VAL A 40 -7.86 -4.22 8.25
C VAL A 40 -7.30 -4.65 9.60
N TYR A 41 -6.43 -5.65 9.59
CA TYR A 41 -5.78 -6.17 10.80
C TYR A 41 -4.29 -5.83 10.80
N PRO A 42 -3.71 -5.37 11.92
CA PRO A 42 -2.27 -5.11 12.06
C PRO A 42 -1.47 -6.41 12.33
N THR A 43 -1.81 -7.49 11.63
CA THR A 43 -1.19 -8.82 11.72
C THR A 43 -1.37 -9.57 10.41
N HIS A 44 -0.49 -10.52 10.10
CA HIS A 44 -0.65 -11.46 8.97
C HIS A 44 -1.62 -12.60 9.29
N ASN A 45 -1.82 -12.88 10.58
CA ASN A 45 -2.64 -13.98 11.08
C ASN A 45 -3.74 -13.44 12.01
N PRO A 46 -4.75 -12.77 11.46
CA PRO A 46 -5.89 -12.35 12.27
C PRO A 46 -6.65 -13.58 12.78
N LEU A 47 -7.06 -13.54 14.05
CA LEU A 47 -7.97 -14.54 14.61
C LEU A 47 -9.30 -14.41 13.86
N GLN A 48 -9.58 -15.37 12.99
CA GLN A 48 -10.69 -15.33 12.06
C GLN A 48 -11.98 -15.72 12.77
N GLU A 49 -12.46 -14.88 13.69
CA GLU A 49 -13.78 -15.04 14.28
C GLU A 49 -14.84 -14.59 13.24
N SER A 50 -15.41 -15.58 12.55
CA SER A 50 -16.73 -15.56 11.90
C SER A 50 -17.03 -14.41 10.92
N LYS A 51 -16.21 -14.24 9.89
CA LYS A 51 -16.60 -13.49 8.67
C LYS A 51 -16.13 -14.26 7.44
N SER A 52 -17.03 -14.56 6.52
CA SER A 52 -16.73 -15.24 5.25
C SER A 52 -15.75 -14.41 4.43
N ALA A 53 -14.45 -14.59 4.67
CA ALA A 53 -13.40 -13.89 3.96
C ALA A 53 -13.44 -14.31 2.48
N THR A 54 -13.69 -13.35 1.60
CA THR A 54 -13.71 -13.57 0.16
C THR A 54 -12.29 -13.65 -0.40
N TRP A 55 -11.40 -12.81 0.13
CA TRP A 55 -9.97 -12.80 -0.19
C TRP A 55 -9.20 -12.14 0.95
N THR A 56 -7.88 -12.38 0.99
CA THR A 56 -6.95 -11.75 1.94
C THR A 56 -5.73 -11.29 1.18
N LEU A 57 -5.31 -10.05 1.41
CA LEU A 57 -4.05 -9.49 0.93
C LEU A 57 -3.20 -9.09 2.12
N ARG A 58 -1.94 -9.52 2.15
CA ARG A 58 -1.00 -9.23 3.24
C ARG A 58 0.12 -8.32 2.77
N GLY A 59 0.68 -7.57 3.72
CA GLY A 59 1.84 -6.74 3.43
C GLY A 59 2.60 -6.35 4.69
N THR A 60 3.71 -5.67 4.50
CA THR A 60 4.55 -5.15 5.58
C THR A 60 4.97 -3.73 5.29
N THR A 61 4.97 -2.85 6.29
CA THR A 61 5.68 -1.58 6.14
C THR A 61 7.18 -1.85 6.31
N THR A 62 7.98 -1.53 5.29
CA THR A 62 9.45 -1.61 5.37
C THR A 62 10.08 -0.23 5.28
N HIS A 63 11.41 -0.17 5.42
CA HIS A 63 12.17 1.04 5.15
C HIS A 63 12.00 1.50 3.70
N VAL A 64 12.30 2.76 3.49
CA VAL A 64 12.20 3.41 2.19
C VAL A 64 13.27 2.84 1.24
N ARG A 65 12.86 2.37 0.05
CA ARG A 65 13.76 1.68 -0.90
C ARG A 65 14.41 2.58 -1.96
N TYR A 66 13.82 3.74 -2.29
CA TYR A 66 14.25 4.58 -3.44
C TYR A 66 14.44 6.06 -3.13
N THR A 67 14.01 6.51 -1.95
CA THR A 67 13.89 7.93 -1.66
C THR A 67 15.18 8.48 -1.10
N GLU A 68 15.66 9.55 -1.70
CA GLU A 68 16.84 10.28 -1.23
C GLU A 68 16.50 11.05 0.05
N ARG A 69 17.53 11.48 0.80
CA ARG A 69 17.33 12.13 2.11
C ARG A 69 16.44 13.38 2.01
N SER A 70 16.70 14.25 1.03
CA SER A 70 15.95 15.48 0.79
C SER A 70 14.47 15.21 0.53
N GLU A 71 14.17 14.21 -0.30
CA GLU A 71 12.80 13.79 -0.60
C GLU A 71 12.09 13.21 0.64
N VAL A 72 12.80 12.42 1.47
CA VAL A 72 12.24 11.92 2.75
C VAL A 72 11.87 13.08 3.66
N ASP A 73 12.72 14.09 3.74
CA ASP A 73 12.51 15.23 4.64
C ASP A 73 11.35 16.10 4.14
N GLU A 74 11.24 16.35 2.83
CA GLU A 74 10.08 17.04 2.25
C GLU A 74 8.79 16.25 2.44
N LEU A 75 8.82 14.93 2.27
CA LEU A 75 7.64 14.08 2.51
C LEU A 75 7.20 14.16 3.97
N LYS A 76 8.13 14.16 4.92
CA LYS A 76 7.80 14.25 6.35
C LYS A 76 7.15 15.56 6.72
N THR A 77 7.51 16.67 6.08
CA THR A 77 6.90 17.98 6.39
C THR A 77 5.50 18.11 5.81
N ARG A 78 5.20 17.43 4.70
CA ARG A 78 3.95 17.61 3.96
C ARG A 78 2.92 16.49 4.14
N GLN A 79 3.37 15.28 4.47
CA GLN A 79 2.49 14.11 4.54
C GLN A 79 1.58 14.17 5.78
N PRO A 80 0.25 14.13 5.60
CA PRO A 80 -0.67 14.11 6.72
C PRO A 80 -0.69 12.74 7.42
N GLN A 81 -1.18 12.72 8.66
CA GLN A 81 -1.43 11.48 9.39
C GLN A 81 -2.60 10.69 8.77
N LEU A 82 -2.61 9.38 9.00
CA LEU A 82 -3.80 8.55 8.75
C LEU A 82 -4.86 8.77 9.83
N ASN A 83 -6.09 8.30 9.58
CA ASN A 83 -7.23 8.37 10.51
C ASN A 83 -7.62 9.80 10.94
N ARG A 84 -7.41 10.79 10.08
CA ARG A 84 -7.97 12.12 10.31
C ARG A 84 -9.51 12.05 10.25
N PRO A 85 -10.25 12.73 11.13
CA PRO A 85 -11.71 12.65 11.16
C PRO A 85 -12.39 13.00 9.83
N GLU A 86 -11.80 13.94 9.07
CA GLU A 86 -12.31 14.36 7.77
C GLU A 86 -12.00 13.37 6.62
N ALA A 87 -11.10 12.41 6.82
CA ALA A 87 -10.68 11.45 5.81
C ALA A 87 -11.60 10.21 5.79
N THR A 88 -12.83 10.39 5.29
CA THR A 88 -13.88 9.35 5.29
C THR A 88 -13.85 8.43 4.06
N TYR A 89 -12.93 8.65 3.12
CA TYR A 89 -12.76 7.84 1.91
C TYR A 89 -11.32 7.31 1.82
N ALA A 90 -11.18 6.13 1.21
CA ALA A 90 -9.89 5.49 0.98
C ALA A 90 -9.88 4.72 -0.34
N ALA A 91 -8.68 4.41 -0.83
CA ALA A 91 -8.47 3.50 -1.94
C ALA A 91 -7.39 2.49 -1.57
N LEU A 92 -7.68 1.21 -1.77
CA LEU A 92 -6.70 0.12 -1.72
C LEU A 92 -6.31 -0.22 -3.16
N ILE A 93 -5.04 -0.07 -3.50
CA ILE A 93 -4.53 -0.28 -4.87
C ILE A 93 -3.42 -1.34 -4.83
N PRO A 94 -3.76 -2.64 -4.95
CA PRO A 94 -2.76 -3.71 -5.09
C PRO A 94 -2.05 -3.56 -6.43
N ILE A 95 -0.72 -3.62 -6.43
CA ILE A 95 0.10 -3.46 -7.64
C ILE A 95 1.18 -4.53 -7.65
N ARG A 96 1.26 -5.26 -8.77
CA ARG A 96 2.38 -6.14 -9.07
C ARG A 96 3.18 -5.60 -10.25
N LYS A 97 4.50 -5.53 -10.09
CA LYS A 97 5.44 -5.21 -11.17
C LYS A 97 5.92 -6.51 -11.83
N ASN A 98 6.18 -6.45 -13.14
CA ASN A 98 6.63 -7.60 -13.93
C ASN A 98 8.06 -8.04 -13.57
N GLU A 99 8.49 -9.19 -14.10
CA GLU A 99 9.81 -9.76 -13.82
C GLU A 99 10.96 -8.87 -14.29
N GLN A 100 10.84 -8.28 -15.48
CA GLN A 100 11.83 -7.35 -16.03
C GLN A 100 12.13 -6.20 -15.07
N TRP A 101 11.11 -5.63 -14.41
CA TRP A 101 11.33 -4.62 -13.38
C TRP A 101 12.20 -5.15 -12.22
N TRP A 102 12.03 -6.40 -11.81
CA TRP A 102 12.77 -6.99 -10.69
C TRP A 102 14.18 -7.46 -11.06
N GLU A 103 14.45 -7.69 -12.34
CA GLU A 103 15.79 -7.99 -12.87
C GLU A 103 16.67 -6.73 -12.94
N MET A 104 16.05 -5.54 -13.06
CA MET A 104 16.77 -4.27 -13.10
C MET A 104 17.55 -3.99 -11.80
N SER A 105 18.71 -3.37 -11.99
CA SER A 105 19.53 -2.84 -10.92
C SER A 105 18.79 -1.76 -10.11
N GLN A 106 19.35 -1.39 -8.97
CA GLN A 106 18.74 -0.39 -8.10
C GLN A 106 18.72 1.01 -8.73
N ASP A 107 19.78 1.39 -9.45
CA ASP A 107 19.91 2.66 -10.14
C ASP A 107 19.01 2.76 -11.38
N GLU A 108 18.86 1.68 -12.15
CA GLU A 108 17.90 1.61 -13.26
C GLU A 108 16.47 1.83 -12.75
N ARG A 109 16.07 1.12 -11.69
CA ARG A 109 14.74 1.30 -11.06
C ARG A 109 14.55 2.71 -10.51
N ARG A 110 15.58 3.32 -9.91
CA ARG A 110 15.52 4.70 -9.40
C ARG A 110 15.37 5.71 -10.53
N ASN A 111 16.07 5.52 -11.64
CA ASN A 111 15.96 6.37 -12.82
C ASN A 111 14.52 6.38 -13.36
N ILE A 112 13.93 5.21 -13.58
CA ILE A 112 12.54 5.13 -14.04
C ILE A 112 11.57 5.71 -12.99
N PHE A 113 11.74 5.36 -11.71
CA PHE A 113 10.83 5.75 -10.63
C PHE A 113 10.71 7.27 -10.46
N GLU A 114 11.83 8.01 -10.49
CA GLU A 114 11.78 9.46 -10.25
C GLU A 114 12.21 10.30 -11.44
N LYS A 115 13.35 10.01 -12.07
CA LYS A 115 13.87 10.88 -13.14
C LYS A 115 12.95 10.90 -14.35
N GLU A 116 12.40 9.75 -14.72
CA GLU A 116 11.48 9.65 -15.86
C GLU A 116 10.01 9.82 -15.47
N SER A 117 9.59 9.23 -14.34
CA SER A 117 8.17 9.19 -13.96
C SER A 117 7.74 10.30 -12.98
N GLY A 118 8.68 10.98 -12.31
CA GLY A 118 8.39 12.01 -11.31
C GLY A 118 7.50 11.52 -10.16
N HIS A 119 7.64 10.26 -9.72
CA HIS A 119 6.68 9.65 -8.79
C HIS A 119 6.53 10.45 -7.47
N ILE A 120 7.63 10.95 -6.92
CA ILE A 120 7.64 11.78 -5.72
C ILE A 120 7.29 13.22 -6.09
N SER A 121 8.05 13.84 -6.99
CA SER A 121 7.89 15.26 -7.34
C SER A 121 6.48 15.63 -7.81
N ILE A 122 5.86 14.80 -8.66
CA ILE A 122 4.49 15.03 -9.14
C ILE A 122 3.47 14.80 -8.02
N SER A 123 3.70 13.81 -7.14
CA SER A 123 2.73 13.47 -6.09
C SER A 123 2.69 14.49 -4.95
N MET A 124 3.76 15.26 -4.77
CA MET A 124 3.86 16.32 -3.74
C MET A 124 2.72 17.34 -3.81
N LYS A 125 2.22 17.67 -4.99
CA LYS A 125 1.11 18.64 -5.16
C LYS A 125 -0.22 18.18 -4.57
N TYR A 126 -0.38 16.88 -4.29
CA TYR A 126 -1.58 16.33 -3.67
C TYR A 126 -1.48 16.27 -2.13
N LEU A 127 -0.35 16.68 -1.55
CA LEU A 127 -0.17 16.80 -0.11
C LEU A 127 -0.48 18.24 0.34
N PRO A 128 -1.19 18.44 1.48
CA PRO A 128 -1.53 17.45 2.51
C PRO A 128 -2.92 16.82 2.37
N ALA A 129 -3.60 16.97 1.22
CA ALA A 129 -4.94 16.44 1.05
C ALA A 129 -4.97 14.91 1.15
N ILE A 130 -3.99 14.23 0.54
CA ILE A 130 -3.92 12.76 0.49
C ILE A 130 -2.96 12.20 1.56
N ALA A 131 -3.48 11.35 2.44
CA ALA A 131 -2.66 10.53 3.32
C ALA A 131 -2.36 9.19 2.63
N ARG A 132 -1.13 8.66 2.78
CA ARG A 132 -0.73 7.39 2.16
C ARG A 132 0.06 6.49 3.09
N ARG A 133 0.01 5.19 2.82
CA ARG A 133 0.89 4.19 3.42
C ARG A 133 1.20 3.11 2.38
N LEU A 134 2.47 2.74 2.28
CA LEU A 134 2.96 1.70 1.38
C LEU A 134 3.22 0.42 2.15
N TYR A 135 2.80 -0.71 1.58
CA TYR A 135 3.07 -2.04 2.11
C TYR A 135 3.76 -2.88 1.04
N HIS A 136 4.77 -3.64 1.43
CA HIS A 136 5.49 -4.58 0.58
C HIS A 136 5.03 -6.00 0.88
N CYS A 137 4.76 -6.77 -0.18
CA CYS A 137 4.23 -8.13 -0.08
C CYS A 137 4.93 -9.15 -1.00
N ARG A 138 5.75 -8.70 -1.96
CA ARG A 138 6.46 -9.60 -2.89
C ARG A 138 7.26 -10.69 -2.17
N GLU A 139 7.99 -10.31 -1.14
CA GLU A 139 8.82 -11.24 -0.34
C GLU A 139 7.99 -12.18 0.55
N LEU A 140 6.67 -11.96 0.66
CA LEU A 140 5.73 -12.84 1.36
C LEU A 140 5.11 -13.90 0.44
N GLY A 141 5.37 -13.85 -0.87
CA GLY A 141 4.73 -14.75 -1.84
C GLY A 141 3.25 -14.41 -2.12
N GLU A 142 2.82 -13.19 -1.81
CA GLU A 142 1.47 -12.71 -2.13
C GLU A 142 1.28 -12.51 -3.65
N PRO A 143 0.04 -12.61 -4.17
CA PRO A 143 -0.26 -12.65 -5.59
C PRO A 143 0.09 -11.37 -6.37
#